data_AF-A0A973KWF8-F1
#
_entry.id   AF-A0A973KWF8-F1
#
_cell.length_a   1.000
_cell.length_b   1.000
_cell.length_c   1.000
_cell.angle_alpha   90.00
_cell.angle_beta   90.00
_cell.angle_gamma   90.00
#
_symmetry.space_group_name_H-M   'P 1'
#
loop_
_entity.id
_entity.type
_entity.pdbx_description
1 polymer ?
#
loop_
_entity_poly.entity_id
_entity_poly.type
_entity_poly.pdbx_seq_one_letter_code
_entity_poly.pdbx_strand_id
1 'polypeptide(L)'
;MTTPLTEQQLTDIEQRAAAATSGPWTVELEQCDCSDGYCHHGAYVSAIYAADGERRSEIGDFPDADWQFAIHARQDVPALLAEVRQLRAELALAADATEYRVALPDHGGVTLVARRRNPTNGTGWAVSVPAHGGGRAWTTEGWQDSISALSVDRLFCWPDPATAVAEARSALIATGEGA
;
A
#
# COMPACT_ATOMS: atom_id res chain seq x y z
N MET A 1 -8.84 -2.20 -11.92
CA MET A 1 -7.86 -2.53 -10.87
C MET A 1 -6.62 -3.06 -11.56
N THR A 2 -5.45 -2.46 -11.31
CA THR A 2 -4.19 -2.90 -11.94
C THR A 2 -3.67 -4.16 -11.24
N THR A 3 -3.19 -5.13 -11.99
CA THR A 3 -2.57 -6.36 -11.45
C THR A 3 -1.34 -5.98 -10.61
N PRO A 4 -1.19 -6.50 -9.38
CA PRO A 4 0.01 -6.28 -8.58
C PRO A 4 1.29 -6.77 -9.29
N LEU A 5 2.39 -6.01 -9.18
CA LEU A 5 3.68 -6.42 -9.75
C LEU A 5 4.20 -7.69 -9.10
N THR A 6 4.86 -8.57 -9.85
CA THR A 6 5.54 -9.74 -9.29
C THR A 6 6.90 -9.33 -8.68
N GLU A 7 7.47 -10.17 -7.82
CA GLU A 7 8.84 -9.96 -7.30
C GLU A 7 9.89 -9.92 -8.41
N GLN A 8 9.70 -10.72 -9.46
CA GLN A 8 10.56 -10.67 -10.64
C GLN A 8 10.47 -9.30 -11.33
N GLN A 9 9.26 -8.77 -11.53
CA GLN A 9 9.09 -7.45 -12.14
C GLN A 9 9.74 -6.34 -11.30
N LEU A 10 9.62 -6.39 -9.98
CA LEU A 10 10.29 -5.42 -9.09
C LEU A 10 11.81 -5.52 -9.19
N THR A 11 12.34 -6.74 -9.23
CA THR A 11 13.78 -7.02 -9.41
C THR A 11 14.27 -6.48 -10.76
N ASP A 12 13.52 -6.69 -11.84
CA ASP A 12 13.88 -6.19 -13.17
C ASP A 12 13.89 -4.65 -13.21
N ILE A 13 12.95 -3.98 -12.53
CA ILE A 13 12.93 -2.51 -12.41
C ILE A 13 14.15 -2.04 -11.62
N GLU A 14 14.46 -2.67 -10.49
CA GLU A 14 15.63 -2.35 -9.68
C GLU A 14 16.93 -2.50 -10.47
N GLN A 15 17.07 -3.59 -11.23
CA GLN A 15 18.25 -3.82 -12.07
C GLN A 15 18.41 -2.74 -13.14
N ARG A 16 17.32 -2.32 -13.80
CA ARG A 16 17.36 -1.21 -14.77
C ARG A 16 17.76 0.10 -14.10
N ALA A 17 17.22 0.40 -12.92
CA ALA A 17 17.55 1.61 -12.18
C ALA A 17 19.01 1.60 -11.67
N ALA A 18 19.53 0.44 -11.28
CA ALA A 18 20.91 0.26 -10.82
C ALA A 18 21.93 0.29 -11.96
N ALA A 19 21.56 -0.17 -13.16
CA ALA A 19 22.42 -0.11 -14.35
C ALA A 19 22.58 1.32 -14.90
N ALA A 20 21.66 2.22 -14.57
CA ALA A 20 21.76 3.63 -14.92
C ALA A 20 22.83 4.35 -14.08
N THR A 21 23.38 5.45 -14.62
CA THR A 21 24.36 6.27 -13.90
C THR A 21 23.78 6.79 -12.58
N SER A 22 24.63 6.96 -11.57
CA SER A 22 24.21 7.50 -10.28
C SER A 22 23.61 8.91 -10.44
N GLY A 23 22.48 9.16 -9.79
CA GLY A 23 21.88 10.50 -9.70
C GLY A 23 22.47 11.33 -8.55
N PRO A 24 21.93 12.55 -8.32
CA PRO A 24 20.85 13.17 -9.07
C PRO A 24 21.29 13.58 -10.48
N TRP A 25 20.39 13.46 -11.45
CA TRP A 25 20.60 14.01 -12.79
C TRP A 25 20.09 15.45 -12.84
N THR A 26 20.74 16.28 -13.64
CA THR A 26 20.34 17.67 -13.92
C THR A 26 20.28 17.88 -15.42
N VAL A 27 19.38 18.74 -15.89
CA VAL A 27 19.35 19.14 -17.30
C VAL A 27 20.22 20.36 -17.51
N GLU A 28 20.95 20.36 -18.61
CA GLU A 28 21.51 21.55 -19.22
C GLU A 28 20.86 21.68 -20.61
N LEU A 29 20.22 22.81 -20.87
CA LEU A 29 19.55 23.08 -22.13
C LEU A 29 20.39 24.07 -22.93
N GLU A 30 21.05 23.58 -23.97
CA GLU A 30 21.75 24.42 -24.94
C GLU A 30 20.99 24.40 -26.27
N GLN A 31 20.85 25.57 -26.90
CA GLN A 31 20.37 25.66 -28.27
C GLN A 31 21.59 25.57 -29.19
N CYS A 32 21.75 24.43 -29.87
CA CYS A 32 22.79 24.29 -30.89
C CYS A 32 22.46 25.17 -32.09
N ASP A 33 23.30 26.18 -32.35
CA ASP A 33 23.39 26.81 -33.67
C ASP A 33 24.27 25.93 -34.56
N CYS A 34 23.67 24.93 -35.20
CA CYS A 34 24.35 23.99 -36.11
C CYS A 34 24.81 24.63 -37.44
N SER A 35 24.97 25.95 -37.51
CA SER A 35 25.27 26.67 -38.75
C SER A 35 26.60 26.28 -39.41
N ASP A 36 27.51 25.64 -38.68
CA ASP A 36 28.80 25.17 -39.19
C ASP A 36 28.86 23.65 -39.53
N GLY A 37 27.77 22.91 -39.31
CA GLY A 37 27.64 21.51 -39.72
C GLY A 37 28.44 20.50 -38.90
N TYR A 38 28.98 20.87 -37.73
CA TYR A 38 29.76 19.97 -36.88
C TYR A 38 29.11 19.74 -35.50
N CYS A 39 28.16 18.80 -35.42
CA CYS A 39 27.78 18.21 -34.14
C CYS A 39 28.64 16.98 -33.86
N HIS A 40 29.41 16.99 -32.77
CA HIS A 40 30.30 15.88 -32.42
C HIS A 40 29.53 14.58 -32.16
N HIS A 41 29.89 13.53 -32.92
CA HIS A 41 29.20 12.25 -32.94
C HIS A 41 29.50 11.37 -31.71
N GLY A 42 28.53 11.25 -30.82
CA GLY A 42 28.37 10.12 -29.89
C GLY A 42 27.18 9.23 -30.30
N ALA A 43 26.95 8.12 -29.59
CA ALA A 43 25.70 7.38 -29.74
C ALA A 43 24.57 8.19 -29.07
N TYR A 44 23.54 8.56 -29.83
CA TYR A 44 22.40 9.32 -29.35
C TYR A 44 21.08 8.59 -29.63
N VAL A 45 20.06 8.90 -28.84
CA VAL A 45 18.69 8.45 -29.11
C VAL A 45 18.15 9.27 -30.29
N SER A 46 17.98 8.64 -31.46
CA SER A 46 17.61 9.34 -32.69
C SER A 46 16.11 9.71 -32.78
N ALA A 47 15.28 9.03 -32.00
CA ALA A 47 13.92 9.40 -31.71
C ALA A 47 13.34 8.56 -30.56
N ILE A 48 12.33 9.12 -29.90
CA ILE A 48 11.40 8.41 -29.04
C ILE A 48 10.04 8.48 -29.73
N TYR A 49 9.33 7.35 -29.76
CA TYR A 49 7.97 7.28 -30.27
C TYR A 49 7.00 7.33 -29.10
N ALA A 50 6.19 8.38 -29.03
CA ALA A 50 5.15 8.50 -28.02
C ALA A 50 3.95 7.60 -28.35
N ALA A 51 2.99 7.51 -27.43
CA ALA A 51 1.82 6.64 -27.58
C ALA A 51 0.92 7.02 -28.78
N ASP A 52 1.02 8.26 -29.25
CA ASP A 52 0.39 8.78 -30.48
C ASP A 52 1.08 8.30 -31.77
N GLY A 53 2.22 7.62 -31.66
CA GLY A 53 3.04 7.17 -32.79
C GLY A 53 3.89 8.28 -33.41
N GLU A 54 3.85 9.50 -32.87
CA GLU A 54 4.63 10.62 -33.36
C GLU A 54 6.11 10.42 -33.02
N ARG A 55 6.96 10.68 -34.03
CA ARG A 55 8.42 10.62 -33.89
C ARG A 55 8.90 11.94 -33.31
N ARG A 56 9.42 11.90 -32.08
CA ARG A 56 10.06 13.06 -31.43
C ARG A 56 11.55 12.80 -31.35
N SER A 57 12.33 13.63 -32.03
CA SER A 57 13.79 13.44 -32.17
C SER A 57 14.63 14.45 -31.41
N GLU A 58 14.01 15.53 -30.93
CA GLU A 58 14.67 16.56 -30.14
C GLU A 58 14.02 16.67 -28.77
N ILE A 59 14.80 17.05 -27.75
CA ILE A 59 14.24 17.28 -26.41
C ILE A 59 13.20 18.41 -26.44
N GLY A 60 13.33 19.37 -27.35
CA GLY A 60 12.34 20.43 -27.59
C GLY A 60 11.03 19.96 -28.23
N ASP A 61 10.99 18.75 -28.80
CA ASP A 61 9.75 18.12 -29.25
C ASP A 61 8.91 17.62 -28.06
N PHE A 62 9.48 17.56 -26.85
CA PHE A 62 8.81 17.15 -25.63
C PHE A 62 8.38 18.35 -24.80
N PRO A 63 7.17 18.33 -24.20
CA PRO A 63 6.81 19.27 -23.15
C PRO A 63 7.80 19.20 -21.98
N ASP A 64 7.98 20.32 -21.27
CA ASP A 64 8.91 20.38 -20.14
C ASP A 64 8.68 19.29 -19.08
N ALA A 65 7.41 18.95 -18.85
CA ALA A 65 7.02 17.91 -17.91
C ALA A 65 7.59 16.52 -18.26
N ASP A 66 7.75 16.19 -19.54
CA ASP A 66 8.15 14.85 -19.99
C ASP A 66 9.64 14.60 -19.71
N TRP A 67 10.51 15.57 -20.03
CA TRP A 67 11.94 15.42 -19.73
C TRP A 67 12.24 15.61 -18.24
N GLN A 68 11.48 16.44 -17.52
CA GLN A 68 11.58 16.53 -16.05
C GLN A 68 11.26 15.18 -15.41
N PHE A 69 10.19 14.51 -15.83
CA PHE A 69 9.85 13.18 -15.37
C PHE A 69 11.00 12.17 -15.59
N ALA A 70 11.60 12.16 -16.78
CA ALA A 70 12.70 11.25 -17.10
C ALA A 70 13.94 11.49 -16.20
N ILE A 71 14.25 12.75 -15.89
CA ILE A 71 15.37 13.12 -15.03
C ILE A 71 15.12 12.69 -13.58
N HIS A 72 13.93 12.98 -13.06
CA HIS A 72 13.57 12.63 -11.68
C HIS A 72 13.40 11.13 -11.48
N ALA A 73 13.13 10.35 -12.53
CA ALA A 73 13.00 8.91 -12.45
C ALA A 73 14.21 8.23 -11.78
N ARG A 74 15.42 8.79 -11.91
CA ARG A 74 16.61 8.22 -11.27
C ARG A 74 16.56 8.26 -9.74
N GLN A 75 15.89 9.25 -9.16
CA GLN A 75 15.67 9.38 -7.72
C GLN A 75 14.37 8.69 -7.30
N ASP A 76 13.30 8.87 -8.07
CA ASP A 76 11.96 8.45 -7.68
C ASP A 76 11.79 6.93 -7.76
N VAL A 77 12.33 6.26 -8.79
CA VAL A 77 12.16 4.81 -8.97
C VAL A 77 12.75 4.01 -7.80
N PRO A 78 14.00 4.24 -7.36
CA PRO A 78 14.52 3.57 -6.16
C PRO A 78 13.72 3.84 -4.90
N ALA A 79 13.25 5.08 -4.68
CA ALA A 79 12.45 5.43 -3.52
C ALA A 79 11.10 4.69 -3.51
N LEU A 80 10.42 4.65 -4.67
CA LEU A 80 9.17 3.92 -4.84
C LEU A 80 9.34 2.41 -4.68
N LEU A 81 10.44 1.83 -5.17
CA LEU A 81 10.74 0.40 -4.96
C LEU A 81 10.95 0.05 -3.49
N ALA A 82 11.66 0.91 -2.76
CA ALA A 82 11.85 0.74 -1.32
C ALA A 82 10.51 0.76 -0.58
N GLU A 83 9.66 1.73 -0.88
CA GLU A 83 8.32 1.86 -0.30
C GLU A 83 7.44 0.65 -0.61
N VAL A 84 7.39 0.20 -1.87
CA VAL A 84 6.60 -0.98 -2.27
C VAL A 84 7.06 -2.23 -1.52
N ARG A 85 8.37 -2.44 -1.35
CA ARG A 85 8.91 -3.57 -0.60
C ARG A 85 8.57 -3.50 0.88
N GLN A 86 8.67 -2.31 1.47
CA GLN A 86 8.28 -2.08 2.86
C GLN A 86 6.80 -2.41 3.06
N LEU A 87 5.91 -1.85 2.25
CA LEU A 87 4.47 -2.09 2.33
C LEU A 87 4.14 -3.58 2.15
N ARG A 88 4.83 -4.31 1.26
CA ARG A 88 4.66 -5.76 1.12
C ARG A 88 5.07 -6.53 2.37
N ALA A 89 6.18 -6.15 2.99
CA ALA A 89 6.63 -6.79 4.22
C ALA A 89 5.65 -6.52 5.38
N GLU A 90 5.14 -5.29 5.49
CA GLU A 90 4.11 -4.92 6.48
C GLU A 90 2.80 -5.69 6.25
N LEU A 91 2.36 -5.81 5.00
CA LEU A 91 1.16 -6.59 4.65
C LEU A 91 1.34 -8.09 4.93
N ALA A 92 2.51 -8.65 4.67
CA ALA A 92 2.81 -10.05 4.99
C ALA A 92 2.76 -10.28 6.51
N LEU A 93 3.39 -9.39 7.29
CA LEU A 93 3.34 -9.44 8.75
C LEU A 93 1.90 -9.32 9.28
N ALA A 94 1.10 -8.42 8.69
CA ALA A 94 -0.32 -8.28 9.01
C ALA A 94 -1.12 -9.54 8.66
N ALA A 95 -0.87 -10.19 7.52
CA ALA A 95 -1.56 -11.43 7.14
C ALA A 95 -1.32 -12.59 8.14
N ASP A 96 -0.15 -12.61 8.77
CA ASP A 96 0.23 -13.58 9.80
C ASP A 96 -0.23 -13.20 11.21
N ALA A 97 -0.77 -11.99 11.40
CA ALA A 97 -1.29 -11.57 12.69
C ALA A 97 -2.40 -12.52 13.17
N THR A 98 -2.39 -12.78 14.47
CA THR A 98 -3.43 -13.57 15.16
C THR A 98 -4.32 -12.69 16.05
N GLU A 99 -3.90 -11.45 16.32
CA GLU A 99 -4.60 -10.48 17.13
C GLU A 99 -4.33 -9.07 16.59
N TYR A 100 -5.37 -8.26 16.46
CA TYR A 100 -5.30 -6.82 16.25
C TYR A 100 -5.93 -6.10 17.43
N ARG A 101 -5.24 -5.05 17.91
CA ARG A 101 -5.77 -4.13 18.92
C ARG A 101 -5.98 -2.77 18.28
N VAL A 102 -7.23 -2.33 18.26
CA VAL A 102 -7.63 -1.09 17.59
C VAL A 102 -8.19 -0.13 18.64
N ALA A 103 -7.44 0.93 18.92
CA ALA A 103 -7.90 2.00 19.79
C ALA A 103 -9.03 2.79 19.11
N LEU A 104 -10.11 3.02 19.85
CA LEU A 104 -11.25 3.81 19.44
C LEU A 104 -11.34 5.05 20.35
N PRO A 105 -10.57 6.12 20.07
CA PRO A 105 -10.56 7.31 20.91
C PRO A 105 -11.94 7.97 21.00
N ASP A 106 -12.70 7.94 19.90
CA ASP A 106 -14.05 8.52 19.80
C ASP A 106 -15.12 7.73 20.58
N HIS A 107 -14.75 6.62 21.21
CA HIS A 107 -15.64 5.73 21.96
C HIS A 107 -15.13 5.52 23.38
N GLY A 108 -14.87 6.61 24.11
CA GLY A 108 -14.42 6.55 25.51
C GLY A 108 -13.07 5.87 25.71
N GLY A 109 -12.22 5.83 24.68
CA GLY A 109 -10.92 5.15 24.73
C GLY A 109 -11.01 3.62 24.72
N VAL A 110 -12.14 3.05 24.30
CA VAL A 110 -12.31 1.61 24.13
C VAL A 110 -11.26 1.05 23.17
N THR A 111 -10.73 -0.13 23.47
CA THR A 111 -9.88 -0.89 22.55
C THR A 111 -10.65 -2.10 22.03
N LEU A 112 -10.87 -2.16 20.72
CA LEU A 112 -11.32 -3.40 20.07
C LEU A 112 -10.17 -4.39 19.99
N VAL A 113 -10.46 -5.65 20.25
CA VAL A 113 -9.53 -6.76 20.07
C VAL A 113 -10.15 -7.73 19.07
N ALA A 114 -9.63 -7.76 17.84
CA ALA A 114 -9.99 -8.72 16.81
C ALA A 114 -8.98 -9.88 16.85
N ARG A 115 -9.45 -11.11 17.08
CA ARG A 115 -8.61 -12.30 17.16
C ARG A 115 -8.98 -13.30 16.10
N ARG A 116 -7.95 -13.90 15.48
CA ARG A 116 -8.12 -15.05 14.61
C ARG A 116 -8.52 -16.25 15.47
N ARG A 117 -9.54 -17.00 15.03
CA ARG A 117 -9.87 -18.27 15.68
C ARG A 117 -8.69 -19.23 15.58
N ASN A 118 -8.60 -20.13 16.57
CA ASN A 118 -7.71 -21.28 16.46
C ASN A 118 -8.02 -22.02 15.15
N PRO A 119 -7.03 -22.36 14.32
CA PRO A 119 -7.21 -23.09 13.07
C PRO A 119 -8.11 -24.32 13.15
N THR A 120 -8.16 -25.01 14.30
CA THR A 120 -9.05 -26.16 14.52
C THR A 120 -10.54 -25.81 14.45
N ASN A 121 -10.89 -24.54 14.62
CA ASN A 121 -12.27 -24.04 14.72
C ASN A 121 -12.60 -23.06 13.58
N GLY A 122 -11.80 -23.03 12.52
CA GLY A 122 -11.95 -22.16 11.34
C GLY A 122 -10.97 -20.99 11.30
N THR A 123 -10.96 -20.26 10.18
CA THR A 123 -9.99 -19.18 9.89
C THR A 123 -10.54 -17.77 10.11
N GLY A 124 -11.75 -17.66 10.65
CA GLY A 124 -12.44 -16.38 10.82
C GLY A 124 -11.93 -15.56 12.01
N TRP A 125 -12.36 -14.30 12.04
CA TRP A 125 -11.97 -13.30 13.03
C TRP A 125 -13.12 -12.99 13.97
N ALA A 126 -12.91 -13.07 15.28
CA ALA A 126 -13.89 -12.69 16.29
C ALA A 126 -13.45 -11.38 16.96
N VAL A 127 -14.40 -10.52 17.33
CA VAL A 127 -14.09 -9.22 17.95
C VAL A 127 -14.61 -9.17 19.38
N SER A 128 -13.83 -8.53 20.25
CA SER A 128 -14.15 -8.30 21.65
C SER A 128 -13.72 -6.92 22.13
N VAL A 129 -14.37 -6.42 23.18
CA VAL A 129 -13.95 -5.26 23.97
C VAL A 129 -13.53 -5.80 25.35
N PRO A 130 -12.23 -5.89 25.68
CA PRO A 130 -11.79 -6.36 26.98
C PRO A 130 -12.17 -5.36 28.07
N ALA A 131 -12.64 -5.86 29.21
CA ALA A 131 -12.88 -5.08 30.43
C ALA A 131 -12.43 -5.89 31.65
N HIS A 132 -12.21 -5.19 32.77
CA HIS A 132 -11.92 -5.85 34.05
C HIS A 132 -13.13 -6.70 34.47
N GLY A 133 -12.92 -7.98 34.76
CA GLY A 133 -14.01 -8.91 35.12
C GLY A 133 -14.68 -9.64 33.96
N GLY A 134 -14.13 -9.55 32.74
CA GLY A 134 -14.68 -10.19 31.55
C GLY A 134 -15.40 -9.15 30.69
N GLY A 135 -14.78 -8.77 29.58
CA GLY A 135 -15.29 -7.78 28.63
C GLY A 135 -16.51 -8.25 27.84
N ARG A 136 -16.73 -7.69 26.66
CA ARG A 136 -17.80 -8.08 25.74
C ARG A 136 -17.25 -8.70 24.46
N ALA A 137 -18.00 -9.60 23.84
CA ALA A 137 -17.65 -10.20 22.55
C ALA A 137 -18.83 -10.08 21.59
N TRP A 138 -18.52 -9.96 20.30
CA TRP A 138 -19.53 -9.89 19.26
C TRP A 138 -20.00 -11.30 18.87
N THR A 139 -21.32 -11.52 18.92
CA THR A 139 -21.98 -12.78 18.58
C THR A 139 -22.99 -12.57 17.46
N THR A 140 -23.63 -13.65 17.01
CA THR A 140 -24.78 -13.57 16.08
C THR A 140 -25.96 -12.76 16.64
N GLU A 141 -26.00 -12.55 17.95
CA GLU A 141 -27.04 -11.81 18.68
C GLU A 141 -26.57 -10.38 19.06
N GLY A 142 -25.41 -9.93 18.53
CA GLY A 142 -24.80 -8.64 18.84
C GLY A 142 -23.75 -8.71 19.97
N TRP A 143 -23.49 -7.59 20.66
CA TRP A 143 -22.55 -7.55 21.78
C TRP A 143 -23.09 -8.29 23.00
N GLN A 144 -22.35 -9.30 23.48
CA GLN A 144 -22.68 -10.08 24.68
C GLN A 144 -21.52 -10.07 25.68
N ASP A 145 -21.80 -10.27 26.97
CA ASP A 145 -20.74 -10.42 27.97
C ASP A 145 -19.85 -11.63 27.65
N SER A 146 -18.54 -11.45 27.72
CA SER A 146 -17.55 -12.43 27.27
C SER A 146 -17.61 -13.74 28.05
N ILE A 147 -17.98 -13.69 29.34
CA ILE A 147 -18.21 -14.90 30.15
C ILE A 147 -19.36 -15.73 29.55
N SER A 148 -20.40 -15.08 29.04
CA SER A 148 -21.54 -15.70 28.36
C SER A 148 -21.22 -16.11 26.91
N ALA A 149 -20.22 -15.48 26.28
CA ALA A 149 -19.84 -15.72 24.88
C ALA A 149 -18.74 -16.78 24.71
N LEU A 150 -17.99 -17.12 25.77
CA LEU A 150 -16.90 -18.11 25.75
C LEU A 150 -17.37 -19.58 25.66
N SER A 151 -18.68 -19.85 25.72
CA SER A 151 -19.24 -21.12 25.23
C SER A 151 -19.16 -21.11 23.69
N VAL A 152 -17.96 -21.48 23.21
CA VAL A 152 -17.31 -21.47 21.90
C VAL A 152 -18.15 -21.34 20.60
N ASP A 153 -19.45 -21.62 20.57
CA ASP A 153 -20.24 -21.65 19.34
C ASP A 153 -21.01 -20.36 19.00
N ARG A 154 -20.99 -19.34 19.87
CA ARG A 154 -21.75 -18.09 19.63
C ARG A 154 -20.96 -16.95 19.00
N LEU A 155 -19.63 -17.04 18.94
CA LEU A 155 -18.81 -15.96 18.38
C LEU A 155 -19.06 -15.83 16.87
N PHE A 156 -19.52 -14.66 16.45
CA PHE A 156 -19.63 -14.36 15.03
C PHE A 156 -18.23 -14.14 14.47
N CYS A 157 -17.96 -14.73 13.32
CA CYS A 157 -16.64 -14.73 12.71
C CYS A 157 -16.69 -14.12 11.31
N TRP A 158 -15.86 -13.12 11.08
CA TRP A 158 -15.69 -12.50 9.75
C TRP A 158 -14.55 -13.15 8.97
N PRO A 159 -14.58 -13.06 7.63
CA PRO A 159 -13.53 -13.63 6.79
C PRO A 159 -12.17 -12.93 6.95
N ASP A 160 -12.17 -11.64 7.30
CA ASP A 160 -10.96 -10.82 7.42
C ASP A 160 -11.06 -9.85 8.62
N PRO A 161 -9.92 -9.39 9.18
CA PRO A 161 -9.90 -8.56 10.38
C PRO A 161 -10.41 -7.14 10.11
N ALA A 162 -10.28 -6.61 8.90
CA ALA A 162 -10.70 -5.25 8.57
C ALA A 162 -12.22 -5.14 8.58
N THR A 163 -12.91 -6.09 7.94
CA THR A 163 -14.37 -6.22 8.00
C THR A 163 -14.82 -6.44 9.44
N ALA A 164 -14.15 -7.31 10.20
CA ALA A 164 -14.48 -7.56 11.60
C ALA A 164 -14.47 -6.27 12.44
N VAL A 165 -13.39 -5.48 12.32
CA VAL A 165 -13.24 -4.20 13.04
C VAL A 165 -14.24 -3.16 12.56
N ALA A 166 -14.49 -3.05 11.26
CA ALA A 166 -15.42 -2.08 10.69
C ALA A 166 -16.87 -2.34 11.17
N GLU A 167 -17.31 -3.59 11.11
CA GLU A 167 -18.65 -4.00 11.58
C GLU A 167 -18.80 -3.80 13.09
N ALA A 168 -17.79 -4.23 13.88
CA ALA A 168 -17.79 -4.02 15.32
C ALA A 168 -17.85 -2.53 15.70
N ARG A 169 -17.14 -1.66 14.97
CA ARG A 169 -17.20 -0.20 15.16
C ARG A 169 -18.59 0.35 14.85
N SER A 170 -19.15 -0.01 13.70
CA SER A 170 -20.51 0.42 13.30
C SER A 170 -21.56 0.01 14.33
N ALA A 171 -21.44 -1.19 14.90
CA ALA A 171 -22.33 -1.67 15.94
C ALA A 171 -22.20 -0.93 17.29
N LEU A 172 -20.99 -0.56 17.69
CA LEU A 172 -20.76 0.29 18.87
C LEU A 172 -21.41 1.67 18.70
N ILE A 173 -21.38 2.22 17.48
CA ILE A 173 -22.07 3.47 17.17
C ILE A 173 -23.60 3.30 17.30
N ALA A 174 -24.15 2.23 16.73
CA ALA A 174 -25.60 1.98 16.71
C ALA A 174 -26.21 1.75 18.10
N THR A 175 -25.43 1.24 19.05
CA THR A 175 -25.86 1.00 20.43
C THR A 175 -25.82 2.26 21.31
N GLY A 176 -25.25 3.37 20.81
CA GLY A 176 -25.19 4.65 21.52
C GLY A 176 -24.22 4.67 22.71
N GLU A 177 -23.42 3.62 22.91
CA GLU A 177 -22.54 3.43 24.07
C GLU A 177 -21.19 4.16 23.94
N GLY A 178 -21.16 5.30 23.24
CA GLY A 178 -19.95 6.09 22.99
C GLY A 178 -19.96 7.52 23.55
N ALA A 179 -21.01 7.92 24.29
CA ALA A 179 -21.13 9.23 24.92
C ALA A 179 -21.19 9.13 26.45
#